data_AF-A0A7W2Q9T9-F1
#
_entry.id   AF-A0A7W2Q9T9-F1
#
_cell.length_a   1.000
_cell.length_b   1.000
_cell.length_c   1.000
_cell.angle_alpha   90.00
_cell.angle_beta   90.00
_cell.angle_gamma   90.00
#
_symmetry.space_group_name_H-M   'P 1'
#
loop_
_entity.id
_entity.type
_entity.pdbx_description
1 polymer ?
#
loop_
_entity_poly.entity_id
_entity_poly.type
_entity_poly.pdbx_seq_one_letter_code
_entity_poly.pdbx_strand_id
1 'polypeptide(L)'
;MERKDLVVPEQQVVISRKDDLLPLLEGKVFHVTTLQGYEKILQAGALLPNTGEHRSPFGNSSNGYFRLKGCVSFFDYRRSGSPKWLEHYDKCLPTMPLNAASPIVVLHLNEDEYCLLETWEGWKTDQLWSQRVVPHVEVGYPGPVELSRTHGHLLVTLSAAGNEDPLTEIAAAYLLDSSR
;
A
#
# COMPACT_ATOMS: atom_id res chain seq x y z
N MET A 1 3.61 -32.29 -0.38
CA MET A 1 3.26 -30.90 -0.07
C MET A 1 3.67 -30.09 -1.29
N GLU A 2 2.70 -29.68 -2.12
CA GLU A 2 2.99 -28.93 -3.34
C GLU A 2 3.60 -27.59 -2.96
N ARG A 3 4.72 -27.22 -3.61
CA ARG A 3 5.27 -25.87 -3.52
C ARG A 3 4.22 -24.95 -4.13
N LYS A 4 3.61 -24.09 -3.32
CA LYS A 4 2.91 -22.94 -3.87
C LYS A 4 3.98 -21.97 -4.35
N ASP A 5 4.13 -21.86 -5.66
CA ASP A 5 4.99 -20.84 -6.23
C ASP A 5 4.48 -19.47 -5.76
N LEU A 6 5.36 -18.73 -5.08
CA LEU A 6 5.08 -17.41 -4.55
C LEU A 6 4.78 -16.47 -5.73
N VAL A 7 3.58 -15.90 -5.79
CA VAL A 7 3.22 -14.99 -6.88
C VAL A 7 3.72 -13.59 -6.55
N VAL A 8 4.81 -13.21 -7.19
CA VAL A 8 5.39 -11.87 -7.10
C VAL A 8 4.94 -11.00 -8.27
N PRO A 9 4.78 -9.68 -8.08
CA PRO A 9 4.64 -8.75 -9.19
C PRO A 9 5.79 -8.86 -10.20
N GLU A 10 5.47 -8.67 -11.49
CA GLU A 10 6.49 -8.70 -12.56
C GLU A 10 7.52 -7.59 -12.41
N GLN A 11 7.08 -6.41 -11.95
CA GLN A 11 7.95 -5.25 -11.76
C GLN A 11 8.54 -5.28 -10.36
N GLN A 12 9.87 -5.23 -10.28
CA GLN A 12 10.61 -5.27 -9.03
C GLN A 12 11.55 -4.07 -8.96
N VAL A 13 11.63 -3.47 -7.77
CA VAL A 13 12.48 -2.31 -7.50
C VAL A 13 13.24 -2.55 -6.20
N VAL A 14 14.56 -2.45 -6.27
CA VAL A 14 15.44 -2.43 -5.10
C VAL A 14 15.78 -0.98 -4.81
N ILE A 15 15.48 -0.52 -3.59
CA ILE A 15 15.84 0.82 -3.13
C ILE A 15 16.91 0.74 -2.04
N SER A 16 17.79 1.74 -1.95
CA SER A 16 18.79 1.82 -0.88
C SER A 16 18.27 2.59 0.33
N ARG A 17 17.36 3.53 0.10
CA ARG A 17 16.69 4.34 1.11
C ARG A 17 15.19 4.36 0.85
N LYS A 18 14.39 4.51 1.91
CA LYS A 18 12.93 4.63 1.80
C LYS A 18 12.50 5.81 0.93
N ASP A 19 13.26 6.89 0.94
CA ASP A 19 13.00 8.09 0.14
C ASP A 19 13.15 7.85 -1.36
N ASP A 20 13.95 6.85 -1.78
CA ASP A 20 14.17 6.53 -3.20
C ASP A 20 12.89 5.99 -3.86
N LEU A 21 11.90 5.58 -3.07
CA LEU A 21 10.60 5.16 -3.58
C LEU A 21 9.74 6.36 -4.02
N LEU A 22 9.94 7.55 -3.44
CA LEU A 22 9.06 8.70 -3.66
C LEU A 22 8.88 9.05 -5.14
N PRO A 23 9.94 9.16 -5.98
CA PRO A 23 9.79 9.48 -7.40
C PRO A 23 8.91 8.48 -8.18
N LEU A 24 8.77 7.25 -7.70
CA LEU A 24 7.91 6.23 -8.33
C LEU A 24 6.43 6.41 -7.97
N LEU A 25 6.14 7.14 -6.91
CA LEU A 25 4.80 7.34 -6.34
C LEU A 25 4.20 8.72 -6.69
N GLU A 26 5.05 9.69 -7.02
CA GLU A 26 4.61 11.05 -7.36
C GLU A 26 3.61 11.06 -8.52
N GLY A 27 2.55 11.87 -8.38
CA GLY A 27 1.50 12.00 -9.39
C GLY A 27 0.46 10.88 -9.38
N LYS A 28 0.60 9.86 -8.53
CA LYS A 28 -0.24 8.65 -8.56
C LYS A 28 -1.13 8.49 -7.34
N VAL A 29 -2.15 7.65 -7.48
CA VAL A 29 -2.92 7.10 -6.36
C VAL A 29 -2.58 5.63 -6.20
N PHE A 30 -2.24 5.19 -4.99
CA PHE A 30 -1.73 3.83 -4.79
C PHE A 30 -2.09 3.23 -3.45
N HIS A 31 -2.16 1.91 -3.43
CA HIS A 31 -2.29 1.11 -2.22
C HIS A 31 -0.95 0.44 -1.93
N VAL A 32 -0.60 0.30 -0.66
CA VAL A 32 0.59 -0.44 -0.24
C VAL A 32 0.15 -1.61 0.62
N THR A 33 0.75 -2.77 0.38
CA THR A 33 0.50 -3.98 1.14
C THR A 33 1.80 -4.76 1.35
N THR A 34 1.77 -5.81 2.16
CA THR A 34 2.88 -6.77 2.27
C THR A 34 2.78 -7.80 1.15
N LEU A 35 3.85 -8.56 0.90
CA LEU A 35 3.81 -9.63 -0.11
C LEU A 35 2.71 -10.67 0.19
N GLN A 36 2.56 -11.07 1.46
CA GLN A 36 1.46 -11.95 1.89
C GLN A 36 0.07 -11.30 1.66
N GLY A 37 -0.05 -9.99 1.87
CA GLY A 37 -1.29 -9.26 1.60
C GLY A 37 -1.62 -9.22 0.10
N TYR A 38 -0.60 -9.09 -0.74
CA TYR A 38 -0.74 -9.14 -2.19
C TYR A 38 -1.27 -10.51 -2.66
N GLU A 39 -0.76 -11.62 -2.13
CA GLU A 39 -1.29 -12.96 -2.46
C GLU A 39 -2.77 -13.11 -2.12
N LYS A 40 -3.21 -12.55 -0.98
CA LYS A 40 -4.63 -12.55 -0.60
C LYS A 40 -5.47 -11.71 -1.56
N ILE A 41 -4.95 -10.57 -2.00
CA ILE A 41 -5.61 -9.72 -3.01
C ILE A 41 -5.74 -10.50 -4.33
N LEU A 42 -4.69 -11.19 -4.77
CA LEU A 42 -4.73 -12.05 -5.97
C LEU A 42 -5.77 -13.16 -5.85
N GLN A 43 -5.82 -13.86 -4.71
CA GLN A 43 -6.80 -14.92 -4.46
C GLN A 43 -8.24 -14.40 -4.45
N ALA A 44 -8.46 -13.18 -3.93
CA ALA A 44 -9.76 -12.54 -3.90
C ALA A 44 -10.17 -11.92 -5.25
N GLY A 45 -9.20 -11.62 -6.13
CA GLY A 45 -9.42 -10.88 -7.38
C GLY A 45 -9.62 -9.37 -7.18
N ALA A 46 -9.51 -8.87 -5.94
CA ALA A 46 -9.82 -7.50 -5.57
C ALA A 46 -9.15 -7.08 -4.26
N LEU A 47 -8.92 -5.78 -4.10
CA LEU A 47 -8.67 -5.17 -2.79
C LEU A 47 -10.02 -5.01 -2.08
N LEU A 48 -10.16 -5.66 -0.93
CA LEU A 48 -11.39 -5.63 -0.14
C LEU A 48 -11.31 -4.55 0.95
N PRO A 49 -12.41 -3.85 1.28
CA PRO A 49 -12.46 -2.97 2.43
C PRO A 49 -12.08 -3.71 3.71
N ASN A 50 -11.28 -3.08 4.57
CA ASN A 50 -10.86 -3.72 5.81
C ASN A 50 -12.00 -3.70 6.84
N THR A 51 -12.68 -4.83 7.01
CA THR A 51 -13.78 -4.99 7.99
C THR A 51 -13.30 -5.10 9.45
N GLY A 52 -12.00 -5.28 9.68
CA GLY A 52 -11.43 -5.42 11.03
C GLY A 52 -10.91 -6.77 11.42
N GLU A 53 -11.13 -7.75 10.57
CA GLU A 53 -10.61 -9.10 10.74
C GLU A 53 -9.11 -9.16 10.44
N HIS A 54 -8.55 -8.12 9.81
CA HIS A 54 -7.15 -8.05 9.42
C HIS A 54 -6.45 -6.82 9.99
N ARG A 55 -5.32 -7.06 10.67
CA ARG A 55 -4.42 -5.98 11.08
C ARG A 55 -3.81 -5.34 9.84
N SER A 56 -4.02 -4.03 9.69
CA SER A 56 -3.33 -3.27 8.66
C SER A 56 -1.84 -3.14 9.02
N PRO A 57 -0.93 -3.25 8.04
CA PRO A 57 0.48 -2.97 8.26
C PRO A 57 0.74 -1.51 8.64
N PHE A 58 -0.23 -0.61 8.44
CA PHE A 58 -0.17 0.82 8.78
C PHE A 58 -0.74 1.17 10.18
N GLY A 59 -0.94 0.16 11.02
CA GLY A 59 -1.51 0.30 12.35
C GLY A 59 -3.01 -0.01 12.38
N ASN A 60 -3.53 -0.28 13.58
CA ASN A 60 -4.86 -0.82 13.78
C ASN A 60 -5.81 0.23 14.36
N SER A 61 -6.06 1.30 13.61
CA SER A 61 -7.10 2.26 14.00
C SER A 61 -8.46 1.68 13.63
N SER A 62 -9.15 1.07 14.59
CA SER A 62 -10.55 0.67 14.47
C SER A 62 -11.47 1.84 14.05
N ASN A 63 -11.01 3.08 14.24
CA ASN A 63 -11.67 4.32 13.89
C ASN A 63 -11.17 4.98 12.59
N GLY A 64 -10.57 4.26 11.63
CA GLY A 64 -10.19 4.85 10.34
C GLY A 64 -11.42 5.35 9.55
N TYR A 65 -11.37 6.56 9.03
CA TYR A 65 -12.50 7.23 8.36
C TYR A 65 -13.02 6.43 7.16
N PHE A 66 -12.16 6.21 6.17
CA PHE A 66 -12.52 5.47 4.96
C PHE A 66 -12.88 4.02 5.25
N ARG A 67 -12.21 3.41 6.24
CA ARG A 67 -12.56 2.09 6.72
C ARG A 67 -14.00 2.02 7.23
N LEU A 68 -14.40 2.96 8.09
CA LEU A 68 -15.76 3.00 8.66
C LEU A 68 -16.83 3.31 7.61
N LYS A 69 -16.44 3.88 6.47
CA LYS A 69 -17.31 4.06 5.30
C LYS A 69 -17.36 2.85 4.36
N GLY A 70 -16.65 1.77 4.68
CA GLY A 70 -16.58 0.59 3.81
C GLY A 70 -15.75 0.83 2.55
N CYS A 71 -14.82 1.79 2.58
CA CYS A 71 -13.91 2.09 1.49
C CYS A 71 -12.57 1.35 1.65
N VAL A 72 -11.89 1.17 0.52
CA VAL A 72 -10.45 0.85 0.49
C VAL A 72 -9.68 2.18 0.55
N SER A 73 -8.76 2.33 1.52
CA SER A 73 -7.88 3.50 1.60
C SER A 73 -6.74 3.42 0.59
N PHE A 74 -6.48 4.54 -0.07
CA PHE A 74 -5.33 4.77 -0.94
C PHE A 74 -4.56 6.02 -0.50
N PHE A 75 -3.27 6.05 -0.84
CA PHE A 75 -2.45 7.24 -0.80
C PHE A 75 -2.67 8.05 -2.08
N ASP A 76 -2.90 9.36 -1.95
CA ASP A 76 -3.09 10.28 -3.06
C ASP A 76 -1.92 11.25 -3.18
N TYR A 77 -1.00 10.94 -4.09
CA TYR A 77 0.21 11.71 -4.36
C TYR A 77 0.09 12.54 -5.64
N ARG A 78 -1.13 12.75 -6.16
CA ARG A 78 -1.37 13.61 -7.35
C ARG A 78 -0.99 15.08 -7.11
N ARG A 79 -0.91 15.50 -5.84
CA ARG A 79 -0.54 16.86 -5.41
C ARG A 79 0.83 16.90 -4.71
N SER A 80 1.71 15.94 -4.99
CA SER A 80 3.08 15.92 -4.47
C SER A 80 3.79 17.27 -4.66
N GLY A 81 4.60 17.64 -3.67
CA GLY A 81 5.32 18.91 -3.65
C GLY A 81 4.50 20.14 -3.27
N SER A 82 3.17 20.05 -3.17
CA SER A 82 2.37 21.17 -2.64
C SER A 82 2.63 21.38 -1.14
N PRO A 83 2.52 22.61 -0.61
CA PRO A 83 2.78 22.89 0.81
C PRO A 83 1.97 22.01 1.76
N LYS A 84 0.68 21.79 1.43
CA LYS A 84 -0.20 20.95 2.24
C LYS A 84 0.10 19.47 2.15
N TRP A 85 0.63 19.00 1.02
CA TRP A 85 1.11 17.63 0.92
C TRP A 85 2.39 17.43 1.75
N LEU A 86 3.35 18.37 1.66
CA LEU A 86 4.61 18.32 2.41
C LEU A 86 4.40 18.31 3.93
N GLU A 87 3.36 19.00 4.42
CA GLU A 87 2.96 18.98 5.83
C GLU A 87 2.39 17.63 6.31
N HIS A 88 2.06 16.69 5.40
CA HIS A 88 1.24 15.51 5.73
C HIS A 88 1.74 14.16 5.19
N TYR A 89 2.55 14.13 4.12
CA TYR A 89 2.90 12.88 3.42
C TYR A 89 3.68 11.87 4.26
N ASP A 90 4.44 12.34 5.24
CA ASP A 90 5.20 11.52 6.18
C ASP A 90 4.37 11.00 7.36
N LYS A 91 3.14 11.48 7.56
CA LYS A 91 2.33 11.12 8.75
C LYS A 91 1.79 9.70 8.74
N CYS A 92 1.59 9.12 7.56
CA CYS A 92 1.09 7.75 7.40
C CYS A 92 2.18 6.75 7.03
N LEU A 93 3.37 7.25 6.63
CA LEU A 93 4.56 6.49 6.24
C LEU A 93 4.20 5.27 5.34
N PRO A 94 3.92 5.45 4.04
CA PRO A 94 3.62 4.33 3.14
C PRO A 94 4.73 3.27 3.08
N THR A 95 5.97 3.64 3.43
CA THR A 95 7.14 2.75 3.54
C THR A 95 7.34 2.16 4.94
N MET A 96 6.43 2.36 5.88
CA MET A 96 6.51 1.81 7.24
C MET A 96 6.69 0.28 7.28
N PRO A 97 5.92 -0.52 6.51
CA PRO A 97 6.11 -1.97 6.52
C PRO A 97 7.40 -2.43 5.82
N LEU A 98 8.06 -1.56 5.05
CA LEU A 98 9.28 -1.90 4.33
C LEU A 98 10.49 -1.98 5.29
N ASN A 99 11.12 -3.14 5.30
CA ASN A 99 12.44 -3.38 5.89
C ASN A 99 13.19 -4.47 5.09
N ALA A 100 14.46 -4.73 5.41
CA ALA A 100 15.29 -5.68 4.67
C ALA A 100 14.72 -7.11 4.63
N ALA A 101 13.94 -7.52 5.64
CA ALA A 101 13.30 -8.83 5.71
C ALA A 101 11.82 -8.82 5.26
N SER A 102 11.24 -7.65 4.98
CA SER A 102 9.82 -7.51 4.67
C SER A 102 9.64 -6.55 3.49
N PRO A 103 9.57 -7.08 2.26
CA PRO A 103 9.22 -6.27 1.10
C PRO A 103 7.78 -5.82 1.16
N ILE A 104 7.49 -4.75 0.42
CA ILE A 104 6.14 -4.24 0.22
C ILE A 104 5.74 -4.38 -1.24
N VAL A 105 4.44 -4.42 -1.50
CA VAL A 105 3.89 -4.32 -2.84
C VAL A 105 3.10 -3.02 -2.95
N VAL A 106 3.39 -2.24 -3.98
CA VAL A 106 2.65 -1.03 -4.34
C VAL A 106 1.75 -1.37 -5.52
N LEU A 107 0.45 -1.08 -5.41
CA LEU A 107 -0.52 -1.22 -6.49
C LEU A 107 -1.01 0.18 -6.88
N HIS A 108 -0.75 0.60 -8.12
CA HIS A 108 -1.28 1.87 -8.61
C HIS A 108 -2.74 1.70 -9.04
N LEU A 109 -3.59 2.65 -8.67
CA LEU A 109 -4.97 2.71 -9.16
C LEU A 109 -4.97 3.33 -10.57
N ASN A 110 -5.77 2.78 -11.48
CA ASN A 110 -5.94 3.34 -12.82
C ASN A 110 -6.47 4.78 -12.75
N GLU A 111 -6.00 5.65 -13.63
CA GLU A 111 -6.38 7.07 -13.62
C GLU A 111 -7.87 7.30 -13.89
N ASP A 112 -8.50 6.44 -14.70
CA ASP A 112 -9.94 6.51 -15.01
C ASP A 112 -10.82 6.34 -13.76
N GLU A 113 -10.28 5.71 -12.72
CA GLU A 113 -10.95 5.47 -11.44
C GLU A 113 -10.89 6.67 -10.50
N TYR A 114 -10.06 7.68 -10.80
CA TYR A 114 -9.82 8.81 -9.91
C TYR A 114 -11.07 9.66 -9.65
N CYS A 115 -12.04 9.64 -10.57
CA CYS A 115 -13.30 10.37 -10.40
C CYS A 115 -14.25 9.72 -9.38
N LEU A 116 -13.98 8.47 -8.98
CA LEU A 116 -14.78 7.73 -7.99
C LEU A 116 -14.24 7.87 -6.56
N LEU A 117 -13.08 8.51 -6.39
CA LEU A 117 -12.41 8.64 -5.10
C LEU A 117 -13.12 9.66 -4.20
N GLU A 118 -13.41 9.23 -2.98
CA GLU A 118 -13.83 10.12 -1.90
C GLU A 118 -12.62 10.79 -1.26
N THR A 119 -12.70 12.11 -1.09
CA THR A 119 -11.63 12.89 -0.47
C THR A 119 -11.78 12.91 1.05
N TRP A 120 -10.67 13.15 1.73
CA TRP A 120 -10.63 13.37 3.18
C TRP A 120 -11.50 14.56 3.63
N GLU A 121 -11.93 15.46 2.74
CA GLU A 121 -12.74 16.63 3.08
C GLU A 121 -14.11 16.25 3.64
N GLY A 122 -14.66 15.11 3.21
CA GLY A 122 -15.91 14.56 3.77
C GLY A 122 -15.84 14.39 5.29
N TRP A 123 -14.69 13.98 5.83
CA TRP A 123 -14.47 13.86 7.27
C TRP A 123 -14.67 15.19 8.02
N LYS A 124 -14.29 16.32 7.41
CA LYS A 124 -14.51 17.66 7.96
C LYS A 124 -15.99 18.07 7.87
N THR A 125 -16.60 17.87 6.70
CA THR A 125 -17.99 18.22 6.44
C THR A 125 -18.94 17.48 7.38
N ASP A 126 -18.69 16.19 7.57
CA ASP A 126 -19.50 15.30 8.41
C ASP A 126 -19.16 15.44 9.91
N GLN A 127 -18.17 16.26 10.27
CA GLN A 127 -17.71 16.51 11.64
C GLN A 127 -17.31 15.23 12.40
N LEU A 128 -16.72 14.26 11.70
CA LEU A 128 -16.40 12.94 12.24
C LEU A 128 -15.06 12.92 12.98
N TRP A 129 -14.84 13.89 13.88
CA TRP A 129 -13.55 14.16 14.54
C TRP A 129 -12.97 13.00 15.36
N SER A 130 -13.81 12.04 15.76
CA SER A 130 -13.38 10.81 16.44
C SER A 130 -12.73 9.79 15.50
N GLN A 131 -12.88 9.96 14.18
CA GLN A 131 -12.32 9.10 13.16
C GLN A 131 -10.96 9.61 12.67
N ARG A 132 -10.10 8.71 12.21
CA ARG A 132 -8.75 9.02 11.73
C ARG A 132 -8.71 9.04 10.20
N VAL A 133 -8.20 10.12 9.64
CA VAL A 133 -7.85 10.26 8.23
C VAL A 133 -6.56 11.06 8.15
N VAL A 134 -5.78 10.90 7.08
CA VAL A 134 -4.61 11.77 6.83
C VAL A 134 -4.96 12.80 5.75
N PRO A 135 -5.19 14.07 6.12
CA PRO A 135 -5.57 15.10 5.16
C PRO A 135 -4.56 15.26 4.04
N HIS A 136 -5.05 15.61 2.85
CA HIS A 136 -4.28 15.89 1.62
C HIS A 136 -3.52 14.71 1.01
N VAL A 137 -3.49 13.55 1.67
CA VAL A 137 -2.67 12.40 1.25
C VAL A 137 -3.43 11.08 1.27
N GLU A 138 -4.63 11.05 1.84
CA GLU A 138 -5.48 9.85 1.90
C GLU A 138 -6.81 10.10 1.16
N VAL A 139 -7.23 9.11 0.39
CA VAL A 139 -8.53 9.04 -0.30
C VAL A 139 -9.13 7.65 -0.12
N GLY A 140 -10.44 7.55 -0.25
CA GLY A 140 -11.18 6.29 -0.16
C GLY A 140 -11.80 5.91 -1.49
N TYR A 141 -11.63 4.66 -1.90
CA TYR A 141 -12.42 4.08 -2.98
C TYR A 141 -13.63 3.34 -2.39
N PRO A 142 -14.88 3.67 -2.76
CA PRO A 142 -16.07 3.01 -2.22
C PRO A 142 -16.14 1.52 -2.56
N GLY A 143 -16.20 0.66 -1.53
CA GLY A 143 -16.32 -0.78 -1.72
C GLY A 143 -15.05 -1.47 -2.25
N PRO A 144 -15.18 -2.71 -2.74
CA PRO A 144 -14.07 -3.47 -3.32
C PRO A 144 -13.48 -2.83 -4.58
N VAL A 145 -12.17 -2.94 -4.75
CA VAL A 145 -11.46 -2.53 -5.97
C VAL A 145 -10.97 -3.76 -6.72
N GLU A 146 -11.57 -4.06 -7.86
CA GLU A 146 -11.14 -5.16 -8.72
C GLU A 146 -9.69 -4.98 -9.16
N LEU A 147 -8.92 -6.06 -9.24
CA LEU A 147 -7.51 -5.99 -9.66
C LEU A 147 -7.30 -5.45 -11.08
N SER A 148 -8.30 -5.58 -11.96
CA SER A 148 -8.28 -4.99 -13.31
C SER A 148 -8.29 -3.45 -13.28
N ARG A 149 -8.69 -2.85 -12.15
CA ARG A 149 -8.70 -1.40 -11.92
C ARG A 149 -7.38 -0.88 -11.36
N THR A 150 -6.42 -1.77 -11.12
CA THR A 150 -5.06 -1.42 -10.73
C THR A 150 -4.07 -1.81 -11.81
N HIS A 151 -2.90 -1.18 -11.79
CA HIS A 151 -1.83 -1.44 -12.75
C HIS A 151 -0.45 -1.27 -12.11
N GLY A 152 0.58 -1.70 -12.85
CA GLY A 152 1.98 -1.45 -12.51
C GLY A 152 2.30 -1.85 -11.07
N HIS A 153 1.94 -3.07 -10.66
CA HIS A 153 2.20 -3.56 -9.31
C HIS A 153 3.71 -3.70 -9.12
N LEU A 154 4.27 -3.03 -8.11
CA LEU A 154 5.70 -3.00 -7.85
C LEU A 154 6.02 -3.78 -6.58
N LEU A 155 6.88 -4.79 -6.69
CA LEU A 155 7.56 -5.35 -5.52
C LEU A 155 8.73 -4.45 -5.14
N VAL A 156 8.72 -3.91 -3.92
CA VAL A 156 9.77 -3.02 -3.42
C VAL A 156 10.54 -3.71 -2.31
N THR A 157 11.85 -3.84 -2.48
CA THR A 157 12.79 -4.38 -1.50
C THR A 157 13.77 -3.29 -1.05
N LEU A 158 14.19 -3.35 0.20
CA LEU A 158 15.23 -2.48 0.73
C LEU A 158 16.56 -3.23 0.65
N SER A 159 17.54 -2.68 -0.07
CA SER A 159 18.90 -3.22 -0.09
C SER A 159 19.47 -3.22 1.33
N ALA A 160 19.92 -4.39 1.80
CA ALA A 160 20.75 -4.46 2.99
C ALA A 160 22.06 -3.73 2.68
N ALA A 161 22.42 -2.72 3.48
CA ALA A 161 23.64 -1.95 3.27
C ALA A 161 24.84 -2.90 3.10
N GLY A 162 25.36 -3.00 1.87
CA GLY A 162 26.54 -3.80 1.53
C GLY A 162 26.32 -5.08 0.71
N ASN A 163 25.10 -5.47 0.33
CA ASN A 163 24.87 -6.62 -0.58
C ASN A 163 24.20 -6.17 -1.89
N GLU A 164 24.89 -6.44 -3.01
CA GLU A 164 24.42 -6.10 -4.36
C GLU A 164 23.26 -6.97 -4.85
N ASP A 165 22.81 -7.97 -4.07
CA ASP A 165 21.66 -8.80 -4.48
C ASP A 165 20.78 -9.30 -3.29
N PRO A 166 19.83 -8.48 -2.81
CA PRO A 166 18.90 -8.84 -1.74
C PRO A 166 17.84 -9.87 -2.16
N LEU A 167 17.65 -10.08 -3.47
CA LEU A 167 16.52 -10.84 -4.01
C LEU A 167 16.69 -12.35 -3.76
N THR A 168 17.92 -12.85 -3.84
CA THR A 168 18.23 -14.27 -3.64
C THR A 168 18.05 -14.72 -2.19
N GLU A 169 18.34 -13.85 -1.23
CA GLU A 169 18.22 -14.15 0.19
C GLU A 169 16.78 -14.03 0.72
N ILE A 170 16.00 -13.03 0.28
CA ILE A 170 14.59 -12.90 0.69
C ILE A 170 13.75 -14.05 0.11
N ALA A 171 13.96 -14.41 -1.15
CA ALA A 171 13.33 -15.58 -1.75
C ALA A 171 13.75 -16.88 -1.02
N ALA A 172 15.04 -17.06 -0.72
CA ALA A 172 15.52 -18.23 0.00
C ALA A 172 15.02 -18.31 1.45
N ALA A 173 14.96 -17.19 2.17
CA ALA A 173 14.50 -17.13 3.56
C ALA A 173 13.00 -17.44 3.68
N TYR A 174 12.17 -16.93 2.77
CA TYR A 174 10.74 -17.27 2.73
C TYR A 174 10.48 -18.72 2.30
N LEU A 175 11.31 -19.28 1.40
CA LEU A 175 11.23 -20.69 1.00
C LEU A 175 11.61 -21.64 2.15
N LEU A 176 12.53 -21.25 3.04
CA LEU A 176 12.95 -22.04 4.19
C LEU A 176 11.90 -22.06 5.32
N ASP A 177 11.17 -20.96 5.55
CA ASP A 177 10.17 -20.87 6.63
C ASP A 177 8.82 -21.54 6.24
N SER A 178 8.53 -21.64 4.95
CA SER A 178 7.36 -22.37 4.41
C SER A 178 7.50 -23.90 4.45
N SER A 179 8.59 -24.40 5.02
CA SER A 179 8.97 -25.82 5.09
C SER A 179 8.83 -26.44 6.49
N ARG A 180 8.21 -25.74 7.46
CA ARG A 180 7.97 -26.22 8.83
C ARG A 180 6.51 -26.39 9.16
#